data_AF-A0A938IHB1-F1
#
_entry.id   AF-A0A938IHB1-F1
#
_cell.length_a   1.000
_cell.length_b   1.000
_cell.length_c   1.000
_cell.angle_alpha   90.00
_cell.angle_beta   90.00
_cell.angle_gamma   90.00
#
_symmetry.space_group_name_H-M   'P 1'
#
loop_
_entity.id
_entity.type
_entity.pdbx_description
1 polymer ?
#
loop_
_entity_poly.entity_id
_entity_poly.type
_entity_poly.pdbx_seq_one_letter_code
_entity_poly.pdbx_strand_id
1 'polypeptide(L)'
;MLDDQKEQLTKVAEAARANRGGPGAGGQGGGERPNFQDMSDEERQEFMAEMRERAEKAEKEARAKLAEILLPHQMERLEQLSLQQRGVAALMDPAIQTKLNITEEQKGKLQKAQEETSAKMRELFQGAGGGGGGAGGNREEIMKKMTELRKASEGGVLAVLTAEQTKAFEEMKGKAFEFSPPQGRFGPGGNRPRPNNDQ
;
A
#
# COMPACT_ATOMS: atom_id res chain seq x y z
N MET A 1 -15.24 -2.36 -21.39
CA MET A 1 -15.35 -1.00 -20.85
C MET A 1 -15.50 -0.06 -22.02
N LEU A 2 -16.46 0.86 -21.94
CA LEU A 2 -16.58 1.99 -22.87
C LEU A 2 -15.34 2.89 -22.68
N ASP A 3 -14.81 3.49 -23.74
CA ASP A 3 -13.56 4.25 -23.68
C ASP A 3 -13.66 5.48 -22.75
N ASP A 4 -14.85 6.08 -22.66
CA ASP A 4 -15.16 7.16 -21.72
C ASP A 4 -14.96 6.73 -20.25
N GLN A 5 -15.35 5.50 -19.91
CA GLN A 5 -15.19 4.97 -18.56
C GLN A 5 -13.70 4.86 -18.19
N LYS A 6 -12.86 4.45 -19.14
CA LYS A 6 -11.40 4.36 -18.92
C LYS A 6 -10.77 5.73 -18.72
N GLU A 7 -11.23 6.75 -19.46
CA GLU A 7 -10.75 8.12 -19.30
C GLU A 7 -11.11 8.66 -17.91
N GLN A 8 -12.36 8.47 -17.47
CA GLN A 8 -12.80 8.88 -16.14
C GLN A 8 -12.02 8.15 -15.02
N LEU A 9 -11.79 6.84 -15.16
CA LEU A 9 -10.96 6.07 -14.22
C LEU A 9 -9.52 6.57 -14.16
N THR A 10 -8.95 6.99 -15.30
CA THR A 10 -7.60 7.56 -15.37
C THR A 10 -7.53 8.87 -14.57
N LYS A 11 -8.51 9.75 -14.76
CA LYS A 11 -8.61 11.02 -13.99
C LYS A 11 -8.77 10.77 -12.49
N VAL A 12 -9.56 9.77 -12.08
CA VAL A 12 -9.67 9.37 -10.66
C VAL A 12 -8.33 8.88 -10.13
N ALA A 13 -7.61 8.04 -10.89
CA ALA A 13 -6.30 7.52 -10.48
C ALA A 13 -5.24 8.63 -10.36
N GLU A 14 -5.23 9.61 -11.27
CA GLU A 14 -4.35 10.78 -11.22
C GLU A 14 -4.66 11.68 -10.02
N ALA A 15 -5.94 11.98 -9.78
CA ALA A 15 -6.36 12.76 -8.62
C ALA A 15 -6.02 12.05 -7.30
N ALA A 16 -6.23 10.73 -7.22
CA ALA A 16 -5.85 9.94 -6.06
C ALA A 16 -4.33 9.95 -5.83
N ARG A 17 -3.52 9.89 -6.90
CA ARG A 17 -2.05 10.00 -6.80
C ARG A 17 -1.61 11.39 -6.35
N ALA A 18 -2.23 12.46 -6.88
CA ALA A 18 -1.95 13.83 -6.46
C ALA A 18 -2.30 14.07 -4.99
N ASN A 19 -3.45 13.55 -4.54
CA ASN A 19 -3.88 13.67 -3.14
C ASN A 19 -3.03 12.83 -2.18
N ARG A 20 -2.55 11.65 -2.62
CA ARG A 20 -1.65 10.78 -1.84
C ARG A 20 -0.19 11.26 -1.86
N GLY A 21 0.18 12.06 -2.86
CA GLY A 21 1.46 12.74 -2.95
C GLY A 21 1.49 13.97 -2.04
N GLY A 22 1.64 13.78 -0.73
CA GLY A 22 1.92 14.87 0.20
C GLY A 22 3.29 15.52 -0.09
N PRO A 23 3.62 16.64 0.59
CA PRO A 23 4.96 17.21 0.58
C PRO A 23 6.00 16.10 0.79
N GLY A 24 6.94 15.96 -0.15
CA GLY A 24 7.97 14.93 -0.09
C GLY A 24 7.75 13.64 -0.87
N ALA A 25 6.57 13.36 -1.41
CA ALA A 25 6.30 12.08 -2.06
C ALA A 25 6.84 11.99 -3.51
N GLY A 26 7.94 12.64 -3.88
CA GLY A 26 8.71 12.40 -5.13
C GLY A 26 7.92 12.36 -6.46
N GLY A 27 6.67 12.82 -6.47
CA GLY A 27 5.81 13.01 -7.63
C GLY A 27 5.82 14.47 -8.04
N GLN A 28 5.27 14.78 -9.22
CA GLN A 28 5.35 16.09 -9.88
C GLN A 28 4.82 17.33 -9.08
N GLY A 29 4.35 17.17 -7.85
CA GLY A 29 4.12 18.27 -6.89
C GLY A 29 5.28 18.36 -5.89
N GLY A 30 6.30 19.14 -6.24
CA GLY A 30 7.51 19.33 -5.42
C GLY A 30 7.24 20.10 -4.13
N GLY A 31 6.93 19.37 -3.05
CA GLY A 31 7.21 19.83 -1.68
C GLY A 31 8.44 19.10 -1.15
N GLU A 32 9.27 19.77 -0.36
CA GLU A 32 10.36 19.15 0.39
C GLU A 32 9.84 17.97 1.22
N ARG A 33 10.61 16.88 1.26
CA ARG A 33 10.34 15.79 2.22
C ARG A 33 10.50 16.36 3.62
N PRO A 34 9.49 16.23 4.50
CA PRO A 34 9.67 16.55 5.91
C PRO A 34 10.91 15.83 6.42
N ASN A 35 11.83 16.57 7.06
CA ASN A 35 13.01 15.94 7.64
C ASN A 35 12.65 15.25 8.95
N PHE A 36 12.24 13.99 8.87
CA PHE A 36 11.84 13.20 10.04
C PHE A 36 12.95 13.02 11.09
N GLN A 37 14.22 13.28 10.74
CA GLN A 37 15.35 13.22 11.67
C GLN A 37 15.37 14.41 12.63
N ASP A 38 14.89 15.59 12.19
CA ASP A 38 14.94 16.82 12.98
C ASP A 38 13.64 17.09 13.76
N MET A 39 12.55 16.36 13.45
CA MET A 39 11.27 16.48 14.14
C MET A 39 11.33 15.84 15.54
N SER A 40 10.63 16.44 16.50
CA SER A 40 10.31 15.82 17.80
C SER A 40 9.39 14.60 17.63
N ASP A 41 9.23 13.80 18.69
CA ASP A 41 8.30 12.66 18.67
C ASP A 41 6.86 13.11 18.50
N GLU A 42 6.47 14.21 19.14
CA GLU A 42 5.16 14.82 19.01
C GLU A 42 4.90 15.30 17.56
N GLU A 43 5.84 16.05 16.96
CA GLU A 43 5.71 16.52 15.58
C GLU A 43 5.66 15.36 14.57
N ARG A 44 6.41 14.28 14.82
CA ARG A 44 6.32 13.05 14.01
C ARG A 44 4.94 12.39 14.13
N GLN A 45 4.38 12.33 15.33
CA GLN A 45 3.07 11.74 15.57
C GLN A 45 1.96 12.55 14.90
N GLU A 46 2.00 13.88 15.01
CA GLU A 46 1.07 14.80 14.36
C GLU A 46 1.13 14.65 12.84
N PHE A 47 2.34 14.67 12.26
CA PHE A 47 2.51 14.46 10.82
C PHE A 47 1.94 13.11 10.35
N MET A 48 2.18 12.03 11.10
CA MET A 48 1.64 10.70 10.77
C MET A 48 0.11 10.63 10.94
N ALA A 49 -0.46 11.40 11.87
CA ALA A 49 -1.91 11.51 12.02
C ALA A 49 -2.53 12.29 10.85
N GLU A 50 -1.95 13.43 10.47
CA GLU A 50 -2.39 14.23 9.32
C GLU A 50 -2.33 13.41 8.02
N MET A 51 -1.23 12.68 7.79
CA MET A 51 -1.08 11.83 6.61
C MET A 51 -2.10 10.69 6.58
N ARG A 52 -2.45 10.12 7.75
CA ARG A 52 -3.52 9.12 7.86
C ARG A 52 -4.87 9.72 7.51
N GLU A 53 -5.22 10.85 8.10
CA GLU A 53 -6.49 11.55 7.83
C GLU A 53 -6.62 11.92 6.34
N ARG A 54 -5.55 12.47 5.76
CA ARG A 54 -5.51 12.80 4.32
C ARG A 54 -5.68 11.57 3.44
N ALA A 55 -5.03 10.46 3.79
CA ALA A 55 -5.17 9.21 3.06
C ALA A 55 -6.61 8.67 3.13
N GLU A 56 -7.23 8.68 4.31
CA GLU A 56 -8.63 8.26 4.50
C GLU A 56 -9.59 9.15 3.69
N LYS A 57 -9.39 10.47 3.72
CA LYS A 57 -10.22 11.40 2.95
C LYS A 57 -10.08 11.16 1.45
N ALA A 58 -8.85 11.03 0.96
CA ALA A 58 -8.58 10.74 -0.45
C ALA A 58 -9.17 9.39 -0.90
N GLU A 59 -9.13 8.37 -0.04
CA GLU A 59 -9.75 7.08 -0.29
C GLU A 59 -11.27 7.18 -0.39
N LYS A 60 -11.92 7.88 0.56
CA LYS A 60 -13.38 8.10 0.55
C LYS A 60 -13.82 8.84 -0.71
N GLU A 61 -13.11 9.91 -1.07
CA GLU A 61 -13.39 10.68 -2.30
C GLU A 61 -13.20 9.85 -3.57
N ALA A 62 -12.10 9.08 -3.66
CA ALA A 62 -11.86 8.20 -4.79
C ALA A 62 -12.94 7.13 -4.91
N ARG A 63 -13.34 6.52 -3.79
CA ARG A 63 -14.39 5.49 -3.76
C ARG A 63 -15.76 6.05 -4.19
N ALA A 64 -16.11 7.26 -3.76
CA ALA A 64 -17.34 7.92 -4.18
C ALA A 64 -17.36 8.14 -5.71
N LYS A 65 -16.28 8.69 -6.27
CA LYS A 65 -16.16 8.88 -7.73
C LYS A 65 -16.20 7.55 -8.49
N LEU A 66 -15.54 6.52 -7.96
CA LEU A 66 -15.58 5.18 -8.57
C LEU A 66 -17.01 4.62 -8.60
N ALA A 67 -17.80 4.83 -7.55
CA ALA A 67 -19.19 4.38 -7.49
C ALA A 67 -20.12 5.10 -8.49
N GLU A 68 -19.78 6.32 -8.92
CA GLU A 68 -20.51 7.04 -9.98
C GLU A 68 -20.16 6.52 -11.39
N ILE A 69 -18.92 6.02 -11.57
CA ILE A 69 -18.38 5.61 -12.87
C ILE A 69 -18.59 4.11 -13.13
N LEU A 70 -18.45 3.28 -12.10
CA LEU A 70 -18.44 1.82 -12.19
C LEU A 70 -19.82 1.25 -11.90
N LEU A 71 -20.23 0.29 -12.72
CA LEU A 71 -21.43 -0.52 -12.46
C LEU A 71 -21.23 -1.38 -11.19
N PRO A 72 -22.32 -1.81 -10.51
CA PRO A 72 -22.21 -2.58 -9.27
C PRO A 72 -21.28 -3.81 -9.35
N HIS A 73 -21.37 -4.58 -10.44
CA HIS A 73 -20.50 -5.75 -10.65
C HIS A 73 -19.03 -5.39 -10.91
N GLN A 74 -18.76 -4.19 -11.46
CA GLN A 74 -17.39 -3.69 -11.66
C GLN A 74 -16.79 -3.20 -10.33
N MET A 75 -17.61 -2.57 -9.48
CA MET A 75 -17.22 -2.23 -8.11
C MET A 75 -16.92 -3.47 -7.28
N GLU A 76 -17.78 -4.48 -7.33
CA GLU A 76 -17.55 -5.76 -6.65
C GLU A 76 -16.24 -6.41 -7.13
N ARG A 77 -16.03 -6.44 -8.46
CA ARG A 77 -14.78 -6.97 -9.01
C ARG A 77 -13.57 -6.15 -8.57
N LEU A 78 -13.67 -4.83 -8.48
CA LEU A 78 -12.60 -3.98 -7.98
C LEU A 78 -12.28 -4.27 -6.50
N GLU A 79 -13.30 -4.49 -5.66
CA GLU A 79 -13.11 -4.89 -4.26
C GLU A 79 -12.42 -6.24 -4.15
N GLN A 80 -12.83 -7.24 -4.94
CA GLN A 80 -12.17 -8.55 -5.03
C GLN A 80 -10.68 -8.43 -5.44
N LEU A 81 -10.39 -7.63 -6.46
CA LEU A 81 -9.02 -7.40 -6.93
C LEU A 81 -8.18 -6.66 -5.89
N SER A 82 -8.75 -5.68 -5.20
CA SER A 82 -8.11 -4.99 -4.07
C SER A 82 -7.77 -5.97 -2.95
N LEU A 83 -8.68 -6.88 -2.62
CA LEU A 83 -8.43 -7.94 -1.63
C LEU A 83 -7.32 -8.91 -2.07
N GLN A 84 -7.31 -9.33 -3.34
CA GLN A 84 -6.25 -10.17 -3.87
C GLN A 84 -4.88 -9.48 -3.84
N GLN A 85 -4.83 -8.19 -4.19
CA GLN A 85 -3.59 -7.43 -4.20
C GLN A 85 -3.06 -7.14 -2.78
N ARG A 86 -3.96 -6.87 -1.83
CA ARG A 86 -3.61 -6.59 -0.43
C ARG A 86 -3.29 -7.86 0.38
N GLY A 87 -3.89 -8.99 0.02
CA GLY A 87 -3.73 -10.25 0.76
C GLY A 87 -4.11 -10.07 2.24
N VAL A 88 -3.37 -10.70 3.14
CA VAL A 88 -3.63 -10.67 4.59
C VAL A 88 -3.61 -9.26 5.19
N ALA A 89 -2.95 -8.29 4.56
CA ALA A 89 -2.96 -6.90 5.02
C ALA A 89 -4.37 -6.26 4.93
N ALA A 90 -5.29 -6.87 4.18
CA ALA A 90 -6.70 -6.48 4.19
C ALA A 90 -7.40 -6.78 5.51
N LEU A 91 -6.89 -7.69 6.34
CA LEU A 91 -7.50 -8.03 7.64
C LEU A 91 -7.34 -6.92 8.70
N MET A 92 -6.55 -5.89 8.41
CA MET A 92 -6.47 -4.67 9.22
C MET A 92 -7.56 -3.64 8.86
N ASP A 93 -8.32 -3.88 7.79
CA ASP A 93 -9.40 -3.00 7.34
C ASP A 93 -10.66 -3.20 8.20
N PRO A 94 -11.21 -2.16 8.85
CA PRO A 94 -12.41 -2.28 9.68
C PRO A 94 -13.61 -2.88 8.93
N ALA A 95 -13.76 -2.60 7.63
CA ALA A 95 -14.86 -3.13 6.85
C ALA A 95 -14.72 -4.64 6.63
N ILE A 96 -13.50 -5.13 6.43
CA ILE A 96 -13.22 -6.57 6.29
C ILE A 96 -13.35 -7.27 7.63
N GLN A 97 -12.86 -6.66 8.71
CA GLN A 97 -13.02 -7.18 10.06
C GLN A 97 -14.50 -7.34 10.43
N THR A 98 -15.33 -6.37 10.06
CA THR A 98 -16.78 -6.43 10.27
C THR A 98 -17.40 -7.58 9.45
N LYS A 99 -17.07 -7.70 8.16
CA LYS A 99 -17.58 -8.79 7.30
C LYS A 99 -17.19 -10.19 7.80
N LEU A 100 -16.00 -10.32 8.40
CA LEU A 100 -15.50 -11.58 8.96
C LEU A 100 -15.86 -11.80 10.44
N ASN A 101 -16.61 -10.87 11.05
CA ASN A 101 -16.93 -10.89 12.48
C ASN A 101 -15.67 -11.12 13.36
N ILE A 102 -14.58 -10.42 13.06
CA ILE A 102 -13.32 -10.53 13.81
C ILE A 102 -13.56 -10.03 15.24
N THR A 103 -13.27 -10.88 16.21
CA THR A 103 -13.42 -10.56 17.64
C THR A 103 -12.36 -9.57 18.11
N GLU A 104 -12.59 -8.88 19.22
CA GLU A 104 -11.59 -7.98 19.83
C GLU A 104 -10.28 -8.70 20.18
N GLU A 105 -10.36 -9.95 20.63
CA GLU A 105 -9.17 -10.77 20.89
C GLU A 105 -8.36 -11.02 19.60
N GLN A 106 -9.05 -11.33 18.50
CA GLN A 106 -8.40 -11.51 17.20
C GLN A 106 -7.83 -10.20 16.67
N LYS A 107 -8.53 -9.07 16.81
CA LYS A 107 -8.00 -7.75 16.44
C LYS A 107 -6.69 -7.47 17.15
N GLY A 108 -6.62 -7.72 18.46
CA GLY A 108 -5.37 -7.56 19.23
C GLY A 108 -4.25 -8.47 18.73
N LYS A 109 -4.54 -9.72 18.38
CA LYS A 109 -3.57 -10.66 17.79
C LYS A 109 -3.09 -10.21 16.39
N LEU A 110 -3.99 -9.72 15.55
CA LEU A 110 -3.67 -9.18 14.22
C LEU A 110 -2.79 -7.93 14.33
N GLN A 111 -3.10 -7.01 15.25
CA GLN A 111 -2.28 -5.82 15.52
C GLN A 111 -0.86 -6.21 15.95
N LYS A 112 -0.72 -7.15 16.90
CA LYS A 112 0.59 -7.64 17.33
C LYS A 112 1.38 -8.26 16.19
N ALA A 113 0.74 -9.10 15.36
CA ALA A 113 1.40 -9.69 14.20
C ALA A 113 1.89 -8.62 13.20
N GLN A 114 1.12 -7.55 13.00
CA GLN A 114 1.50 -6.41 12.17
C GLN A 114 2.66 -5.62 12.78
N GLU A 115 2.67 -5.39 14.09
CA GLU A 115 3.76 -4.71 14.80
C GLU A 115 5.07 -5.49 14.73
N GLU A 116 5.03 -6.80 14.95
CA GLU A 116 6.18 -7.69 14.83
C GLU A 116 6.74 -7.71 13.41
N THR A 117 5.86 -7.81 12.41
CA THR A 117 6.24 -7.71 10.99
C THR A 117 6.92 -6.38 10.70
N SER A 118 6.35 -5.28 11.21
CA SER A 118 6.90 -3.93 11.03
C SER A 118 8.26 -3.77 11.71
N ALA A 119 8.44 -4.34 12.90
CA ALA A 119 9.72 -4.33 13.63
C ALA A 119 10.80 -5.10 12.85
N LYS A 120 10.51 -6.32 12.39
CA LYS A 120 11.45 -7.12 11.59
C LYS A 120 11.80 -6.44 10.26
N MET A 121 10.83 -5.77 9.63
CA MET A 121 11.09 -4.95 8.43
C MET A 121 12.02 -3.79 8.75
N ARG A 122 11.80 -3.05 9.84
CA ARG A 122 12.70 -1.97 10.27
C ARG A 122 14.12 -2.49 10.50
N GLU A 123 14.28 -3.61 11.20
CA GLU A 123 15.57 -4.24 11.44
C GLU A 123 16.25 -4.64 10.13
N LEU A 124 15.52 -5.26 9.20
CA LEU A 124 16.03 -5.62 7.87
C LEU A 124 16.53 -4.39 7.10
N PHE A 125 15.80 -3.27 7.16
CA PHE A 125 16.17 -2.01 6.51
C PHE A 125 17.34 -1.31 7.19
N GLN A 126 17.43 -1.34 8.53
CA GLN A 126 18.54 -0.78 9.29
C GLN A 126 19.83 -1.58 9.05
N GLY A 127 19.76 -2.91 9.12
CA GLY A 127 20.87 -3.82 8.85
C GLY A 127 21.38 -3.79 7.41
N ALA A 128 20.53 -3.37 6.46
CA ALA A 128 20.90 -3.14 5.07
C ALA A 128 21.59 -1.77 4.81
N GLY A 129 21.93 -1.01 5.85
CA GLY A 129 22.55 0.32 5.73
C GLY A 129 21.55 1.44 5.47
N GLY A 130 20.43 1.41 6.20
CA GLY A 130 19.27 2.27 6.00
C GLY A 130 19.59 3.77 5.80
N GLY A 131 18.95 4.36 4.78
CA GLY A 131 18.92 5.81 4.57
C GLY A 131 19.42 6.21 3.18
N GLY A 132 18.48 6.63 2.31
CA GLY A 132 18.79 7.51 1.19
C GLY A 132 19.77 6.99 0.12
N GLY A 133 19.22 6.45 -0.98
CA GLY A 133 19.81 6.64 -2.32
C GLY A 133 21.13 5.93 -2.67
N GLY A 134 21.75 5.17 -1.77
CA GLY A 134 22.98 4.44 -2.07
C GLY A 134 22.74 3.06 -2.67
N ALA A 135 22.99 2.91 -3.97
CA ALA A 135 23.27 1.60 -4.55
C ALA A 135 24.54 1.03 -3.89
N GLY A 136 24.43 -0.10 -3.18
CA GLY A 136 25.59 -0.74 -2.54
C GLY A 136 25.29 -2.04 -1.80
N GLY A 137 24.06 -2.24 -1.29
CA GLY A 137 23.64 -3.54 -0.74
C GLY A 137 23.10 -4.49 -1.81
N ASN A 138 23.20 -5.81 -1.59
CA ASN A 138 22.56 -6.85 -2.39
C ASN A 138 21.03 -6.64 -2.43
N ARG A 139 20.55 -5.76 -3.33
CA ARG A 139 19.13 -5.43 -3.48
C ARG A 139 18.29 -6.67 -3.72
N GLU A 140 18.83 -7.65 -4.43
CA GLU A 140 18.20 -8.94 -4.66
C GLU A 140 18.02 -9.74 -3.36
N GLU A 141 19.04 -9.81 -2.52
CA GLU A 141 18.97 -10.50 -1.22
C GLU A 141 18.00 -9.80 -0.27
N ILE A 142 17.97 -8.47 -0.25
CA ILE A 142 17.00 -7.69 0.53
C ILE A 142 15.57 -7.97 0.04
N MET A 143 15.34 -7.98 -1.28
CA MET A 143 14.03 -8.29 -1.85
C MET A 143 13.59 -9.73 -1.55
N LYS A 144 14.53 -10.68 -1.57
CA LYS A 144 14.30 -12.07 -1.17
C LYS A 144 13.90 -12.16 0.31
N LYS A 145 14.68 -11.55 1.21
CA LYS A 145 14.40 -11.48 2.66
C LYS A 145 13.05 -10.82 2.95
N MET A 146 12.69 -9.74 2.25
CA MET A 146 11.36 -9.13 2.36
C MET A 146 10.25 -10.08 1.92
N THR A 147 10.45 -10.82 0.84
CA THR A 147 9.45 -11.78 0.35
C THR A 147 9.26 -12.93 1.34
N GLU A 148 10.35 -13.46 1.89
CA GLU A 148 10.31 -14.49 2.93
C GLU A 148 9.62 -14.00 4.20
N LEU A 149 9.96 -12.80 4.67
CA LEU A 149 9.32 -12.18 5.83
C LEU A 149 7.83 -11.97 5.61
N ARG A 150 7.41 -11.49 4.43
CA ARG A 150 5.99 -11.36 4.09
C ARG A 150 5.26 -12.70 4.14
N LYS A 151 5.81 -13.74 3.51
CA LYS A 151 5.22 -15.10 3.54
C LYS A 151 5.13 -15.67 4.96
N ALA A 152 6.16 -15.48 5.76
CA ALA A 152 6.15 -15.92 7.16
C ALA A 152 5.07 -15.19 7.98
N SER A 153 4.92 -13.88 7.74
CA SER A 153 3.92 -13.05 8.41
C SER A 153 2.49 -13.42 7.98
N GLU A 154 2.29 -13.77 6.70
CA GLU A 154 1.01 -14.25 6.17
C GLU A 154 0.51 -15.50 6.91
N GLY A 155 1.37 -16.50 7.10
CA GLY A 155 1.01 -17.72 7.84
C GLY A 155 0.59 -17.43 9.29
N GLY A 156 1.33 -16.54 9.98
CA GLY A 156 1.01 -16.13 11.34
C GLY A 156 -0.32 -15.37 11.45
N VAL A 157 -0.60 -14.49 10.49
CA VAL A 157 -1.85 -13.72 10.44
C VAL A 157 -3.06 -14.62 10.16
N LEU A 158 -2.95 -15.56 9.21
CA LEU A 158 -4.05 -16.48 8.90
C LEU A 158 -4.35 -17.43 10.07
N ALA A 159 -3.35 -17.81 10.86
CA ALA A 159 -3.55 -18.65 12.04
C ALA A 159 -4.37 -17.98 13.17
N VAL A 160 -4.55 -16.65 13.13
CA VAL A 160 -5.42 -15.93 14.06
C VAL A 160 -6.90 -16.13 13.70
N LEU A 161 -7.19 -16.39 12.43
CA LEU A 161 -8.54 -16.61 11.94
C LEU A 161 -9.01 -18.03 12.26
N THR A 162 -10.33 -18.18 12.42
CA THR A 162 -10.95 -19.51 12.44
C THR A 162 -10.95 -20.11 11.02
N ALA A 163 -11.24 -21.41 10.93
CA ALA A 163 -11.40 -22.07 9.64
C ALA A 163 -12.52 -21.44 8.80
N GLU A 164 -13.62 -21.05 9.44
CA GLU A 164 -14.75 -20.38 8.78
C GLU A 164 -14.38 -18.98 8.29
N GLN A 165 -13.67 -18.19 9.09
CA GLN A 165 -13.20 -16.86 8.70
C GLN A 165 -12.18 -16.92 7.57
N THR A 166 -11.27 -17.90 7.62
CA THR A 166 -10.31 -18.14 6.53
C THR A 166 -11.05 -18.46 5.23
N LYS A 167 -12.02 -19.37 5.29
CA LYS A 167 -12.84 -19.72 4.13
C LYS A 167 -13.60 -18.50 3.57
N ALA A 168 -14.27 -17.75 4.44
CA ALA A 168 -14.98 -16.53 4.05
C ALA A 168 -14.03 -15.49 3.43
N PHE A 169 -12.81 -15.35 3.97
CA PHE A 169 -11.80 -14.46 3.42
C PHE A 169 -11.34 -14.86 2.01
N GLU A 170 -11.15 -16.15 1.76
CA GLU A 170 -10.83 -16.65 0.41
C GLU A 170 -12.00 -16.47 -0.56
N GLU A 171 -13.23 -16.72 -0.13
CA GLU A 171 -14.43 -16.51 -0.96
C GLU A 171 -14.60 -15.03 -1.35
N MET A 172 -14.33 -14.09 -0.43
CA MET A 172 -14.37 -12.64 -0.73
C MET A 172 -13.36 -12.20 -1.79
N LYS A 173 -12.26 -12.93 -2.00
CA LYS A 173 -11.30 -12.61 -3.07
C LYS A 173 -11.85 -12.93 -4.46
N GLY A 174 -12.87 -13.77 -4.57
CA GLY A 174 -13.47 -14.15 -5.85
C GLY A 174 -12.49 -14.82 -6.81
N LYS A 175 -12.73 -14.69 -8.12
CA LYS A 175 -11.92 -15.36 -9.16
C LYS A 175 -10.50 -14.80 -9.19
N ALA A 176 -9.49 -15.68 -9.17
CA ALA A 176 -8.08 -15.30 -9.27
C ALA A 176 -7.81 -14.38 -10.47
N PHE A 177 -6.88 -13.45 -10.30
CA PHE A 177 -6.44 -12.53 -11.32
C PHE A 177 -4.91 -12.42 -11.31
N GLU A 178 -4.31 -12.56 -12.50
CA GLU A 178 -2.88 -12.34 -12.66
C GLU A 178 -2.61 -10.85 -12.86
N PHE A 179 -2.06 -10.22 -11.84
CA PHE A 179 -1.63 -8.83 -11.94
C PHE A 179 -0.38 -8.74 -12.81
N SER A 180 -0.41 -7.91 -13.85
CA SER A 180 0.80 -7.58 -14.58
C SER A 180 1.80 -6.93 -13.62
N PRO A 181 3.08 -7.33 -13.64
CA PRO A 181 4.12 -6.62 -12.91
C PRO A 181 4.04 -5.13 -13.26
N PRO A 182 4.23 -4.22 -12.29
CA PRO A 182 4.18 -2.79 -12.58
C PRO A 182 5.18 -2.46 -13.69
N GLN A 183 4.65 -2.18 -14.88
CA GLN A 183 5.44 -1.80 -16.04
C GLN A 183 6.01 -0.40 -15.78
N GLY A 184 7.32 -0.33 -15.52
CA GLY A 184 8.11 0.88 -15.66
C GLY A 184 7.87 2.03 -14.68
N ARG A 185 8.49 1.97 -13.50
CA ARG A 185 9.05 3.18 -12.84
C ARG A 185 10.31 2.93 -11.97
N PHE A 186 10.83 1.71 -11.96
CA PHE A 186 12.06 1.34 -11.23
C PHE A 186 12.96 0.38 -12.03
N GLY A 187 13.07 0.59 -13.34
CA GLY A 187 14.13 -0.03 -14.13
C GLY A 187 15.50 0.53 -13.72
N PRO A 188 16.57 -0.30 -13.64
CA PRO A 188 17.92 0.20 -13.38
C PRO A 188 18.37 1.06 -14.57
N GLY A 189 18.71 2.33 -14.31
CA GLY A 189 19.28 3.22 -15.35
C GLY A 189 18.42 4.42 -15.74
N GLY A 190 17.92 5.18 -14.77
CA GLY A 190 17.37 6.53 -15.01
C GLY A 190 18.43 7.56 -15.41
N ASN A 191 19.31 7.24 -16.35
CA ASN A 191 20.13 8.21 -17.08
C ASN A 191 19.24 8.85 -18.15
N ARG A 192 18.40 9.81 -17.74
CA ARG A 192 17.90 10.79 -18.70
C ARG A 192 19.06 11.74 -19.01
N PRO A 193 19.53 11.86 -20.26
CA PRO A 193 20.53 12.86 -20.62
C PRO A 193 20.03 14.23 -20.16
N ARG A 194 20.81 14.94 -19.35
CA ARG A 194 20.59 16.37 -19.14
C ARG A 194 20.75 17.03 -20.52
N PRO A 195 19.79 17.82 -21.01
CA PRO A 195 20.06 18.65 -22.17
C PRO A 195 21.21 19.59 -21.80
N ASN A 196 22.29 19.52 -22.57
CA ASN A 196 23.39 20.48 -22.50
C ASN A 196 22.77 21.87 -22.71
N ASN A 197 22.87 22.71 -21.69
CA ASN A 197 22.59 24.13 -21.85
C ASN A 197 23.93 24.81 -22.12
N ASP A 198 24.37 24.71 -23.38
CA ASP A 198 25.47 25.54 -23.89
C ASP A 198 24.87 26.87 -24.37
N GLN A 199 25.09 27.92 -23.57
CA GLN A 199 25.21 29.31 -24.01
C GLN A 199 26.43 29.91 -23.30
#